data_AF-A0A061QU30-F1
#
_entry.id   AF-A0A061QU30-F1
#
_cell.length_a   1.000
_cell.length_b   1.000
_cell.length_c   1.000
_cell.angle_alpha   90.00
_cell.angle_beta   90.00
_cell.angle_gamma   90.00
#
_symmetry.space_group_name_H-M   'P 1'
#
loop_
_entity.id
_entity.type
_entity.pdbx_description
1 polymer ?
#
loop_
_entity_poly.entity_id
_entity_poly.type
_entity_poly.pdbx_seq_one_letter_code
_entity_poly.pdbx_strand_id
1 'polypeptide(L)'
;MGGPSIEELLWHPSDCAVKPIVGNRRIERVPEPRWEARSLPFTAMSLQEMLNACHKNQEELEAFLTQVYRAVAGAAPLKDKLNVLAYFETLCGDTTAANVLSSLTVLFVRMLRNAKAPTLRIRLSSVIGLLVRHATYITDELAKTGILDVLAEVLR
;
A
#
# COMPACT_ATOMS: atom_id res chain seq x y z
N MET A 1 -0.71 -46.53 -25.19
CA MET A 1 -0.78 -45.14 -24.69
C MET A 1 -2.00 -45.05 -23.79
N GLY A 2 -1.84 -45.34 -22.50
CA GLY A 2 -2.93 -45.21 -21.53
C GLY A 2 -3.04 -43.74 -21.13
N GLY A 3 -4.22 -43.15 -21.26
CA GLY A 3 -4.50 -41.82 -20.72
C GLY A 3 -4.52 -41.85 -19.18
N PRO A 4 -4.47 -40.68 -18.54
CA PRO A 4 -4.50 -40.60 -17.09
C PRO A 4 -5.79 -41.21 -16.53
N SER A 5 -5.70 -41.86 -15.37
CA SER A 5 -6.86 -42.40 -14.67
C SER A 5 -7.74 -41.28 -14.11
N ILE A 6 -9.02 -41.55 -13.80
CA ILE A 6 -9.91 -40.54 -13.21
C ILE A 6 -9.35 -40.02 -11.87
N GLU A 7 -8.68 -40.87 -11.10
CA GLU A 7 -8.05 -40.48 -9.84
C GLU A 7 -6.89 -39.50 -10.04
N GLU A 8 -6.15 -39.62 -11.15
CA GLU A 8 -5.11 -38.67 -11.56
C GLU A 8 -5.66 -37.32 -12.05
N LEU A 9 -6.97 -37.23 -12.30
CA LEU A 9 -7.67 -36.00 -12.68
C LEU A 9 -8.36 -35.30 -11.51
N LEU A 10 -8.49 -35.95 -10.35
CA LEU A 10 -9.14 -35.38 -9.16
C LEU A 10 -8.31 -34.26 -8.51
N TRP A 11 -7.00 -34.29 -8.70
CA TRP A 11 -6.09 -33.32 -8.11
C TRP A 11 -5.10 -32.80 -9.15
N HIS A 12 -5.18 -31.51 -9.45
CA HIS A 12 -4.21 -30.85 -10.30
C HIS A 12 -3.46 -29.78 -9.49
N PRO A 13 -2.14 -29.60 -9.69
CA PRO A 13 -1.38 -28.56 -8.98
C PRO A 13 -1.95 -27.14 -9.11
N SER A 14 -2.78 -26.87 -10.14
CA SER A 14 -3.49 -25.58 -10.28
C SER A 14 -4.58 -25.36 -9.24
N ASP A 15 -5.12 -26.41 -8.63
CA ASP A 15 -6.18 -26.30 -7.62
C ASP A 15 -5.66 -25.64 -6.34
N CYS A 16 -4.34 -25.73 -6.10
CA CYS A 16 -3.63 -24.98 -5.06
C CYS A 16 -3.10 -23.62 -5.55
N ALA A 17 -3.14 -23.34 -6.84
CA ALA A 17 -2.60 -22.10 -7.42
C ALA A 17 -3.63 -20.96 -7.36
N VAL A 18 -4.03 -20.60 -6.14
CA VAL A 18 -4.97 -19.50 -5.93
C VAL A 18 -4.21 -18.18 -5.98
N LYS A 19 -4.56 -17.31 -6.94
CA LYS A 19 -4.08 -15.93 -6.96
C LYS A 19 -5.07 -15.06 -6.18
N PRO A 20 -4.60 -14.04 -5.42
CA PRO A 20 -5.51 -13.10 -4.78
C PRO A 20 -6.48 -12.51 -5.80
N ILE A 21 -7.77 -12.52 -5.49
CA ILE A 21 -8.82 -11.97 -6.37
C ILE A 21 -8.62 -10.45 -6.48
N VAL A 22 -8.45 -9.80 -5.33
CA VAL A 22 -8.20 -8.35 -5.23
C VAL A 22 -6.87 -8.02 -5.92
N GLY A 23 -6.84 -6.97 -6.74
CA GLY A 23 -5.68 -6.47 -7.47
C GLY A 23 -5.18 -7.37 -8.60
N ASN A 24 -5.96 -8.38 -9.00
CA ASN A 24 -5.63 -9.22 -10.15
C ASN A 24 -5.99 -8.51 -11.46
N ARG A 25 -4.98 -8.02 -12.18
CA ARG A 25 -5.11 -7.29 -13.45
C ARG A 25 -5.89 -8.02 -14.55
N ARG A 26 -6.06 -9.35 -14.44
CA ARG A 26 -6.84 -10.15 -15.41
C ARG A 26 -8.34 -10.02 -15.22
N ILE A 27 -8.79 -9.69 -14.00
CA ILE A 27 -10.21 -9.67 -13.62
C ILE A 27 -10.67 -8.32 -13.07
N GLU A 28 -9.76 -7.54 -12.46
CA GLU A 28 -10.03 -6.19 -11.98
C GLU A 28 -9.27 -5.16 -12.83
N ARG A 29 -10.02 -4.21 -13.40
CA ARG A 29 -9.46 -2.93 -13.83
C ARG A 29 -9.58 -1.94 -12.68
N VAL A 30 -8.59 -1.95 -11.79
CA VAL A 30 -8.48 -0.92 -10.77
C VAL A 30 -8.06 0.38 -11.48
N PRO A 31 -8.84 1.47 -11.37
CA PRO A 31 -8.43 2.76 -11.93
C PRO A 31 -7.08 3.17 -11.34
N GLU A 32 -6.15 3.61 -12.21
CA GLU A 32 -4.87 4.10 -11.73
C GLU A 32 -5.07 5.29 -10.78
N PRO A 33 -4.30 5.37 -9.67
CA PRO A 33 -4.35 6.51 -8.77
C PRO A 33 -4.07 7.80 -9.54
N ARG A 34 -5.04 8.72 -9.55
CA ARG A 34 -4.87 10.05 -10.15
C ARG A 34 -4.42 11.03 -9.08
N TRP A 35 -3.31 11.72 -9.35
CA TRP A 35 -2.74 12.74 -8.48
C TRP A 35 -2.19 13.92 -9.29
N GLU A 36 -2.14 15.09 -8.68
CA GLU A 36 -1.68 16.35 -9.27
C GLU A 36 -0.31 16.70 -8.69
N ALA A 37 0.75 16.61 -9.50
CA ALA A 37 2.12 16.85 -9.04
C ALA A 37 2.35 18.28 -8.52
N ARG A 38 1.70 19.27 -9.13
CA ARG A 38 1.81 20.68 -8.74
C ARG A 38 1.22 20.98 -7.36
N SER A 39 0.38 20.08 -6.85
CA SER A 39 -0.28 20.21 -5.55
C SER A 39 0.44 19.43 -4.45
N LEU A 40 1.56 18.75 -4.75
CA LEU A 40 2.39 18.13 -3.73
C LEU A 40 3.29 19.19 -3.07
N PRO A 41 3.46 19.15 -1.73
CA PRO A 41 4.35 20.07 -1.02
C PRO A 41 5.83 19.66 -1.09
N PHE A 42 6.17 18.68 -1.94
CA PHE A 42 7.50 18.14 -2.14
C PHE A 42 7.67 17.65 -3.58
N THR A 43 8.92 17.40 -3.99
CA THR A 43 9.22 16.83 -5.31
C THR A 43 8.86 15.35 -5.33
N ALA A 44 7.94 14.98 -6.22
CA ALA A 44 7.56 13.58 -6.42
C ALA A 44 8.75 12.78 -6.99
N MET A 45 9.01 11.62 -6.39
CA MET A 45 9.88 10.58 -6.92
C MET A 45 9.02 9.54 -7.62
N SER A 46 9.48 9.05 -8.77
CA SER A 46 8.98 7.80 -9.33
C SER A 46 9.40 6.60 -8.47
N LEU A 47 8.72 5.47 -8.66
CA LEU A 47 9.10 4.21 -8.02
C LEU A 47 10.58 3.87 -8.27
N GLN A 48 11.07 4.07 -9.50
CA GLN A 48 12.47 3.76 -9.86
C GLN A 48 13.45 4.69 -9.16
N GLU A 49 13.15 5.99 -9.06
CA GLU A 49 13.98 6.94 -8.33
C GLU A 49 14.04 6.61 -6.83
N MET A 50 12.90 6.28 -6.23
CA MET A 50 12.85 5.87 -4.83
C MET A 50 13.65 4.59 -4.56
N LEU A 51 13.51 3.58 -5.44
CA LEU A 51 14.31 2.36 -5.35
C LEU A 51 15.81 2.66 -5.52
N ASN A 52 16.19 3.55 -6.43
CA ASN A 52 17.59 3.96 -6.57
C ASN A 52 18.12 4.66 -5.31
N ALA A 53 17.35 5.56 -4.70
CA ALA A 53 17.69 6.23 -3.44
C ALA A 53 17.89 5.21 -2.31
N CYS A 54 17.02 4.20 -2.21
CA CYS A 54 17.15 3.11 -1.23
C CYS A 54 18.49 2.37 -1.31
N HIS A 55 19.09 2.24 -2.49
CA HIS A 55 20.35 1.49 -2.66
C HIS A 55 21.60 2.40 -2.57
N LYS A 56 21.47 3.67 -2.94
CA LYS A 56 22.63 4.55 -3.21
C LYS A 56 22.70 5.79 -2.32
N ASN A 57 21.59 6.21 -1.74
CA ASN A 57 21.50 7.48 -1.01
C ASN A 57 20.43 7.43 0.09
N GLN A 58 20.81 6.84 1.23
CA GLN A 58 19.92 6.66 2.38
C GLN A 58 19.41 8.00 2.95
N GLU A 59 20.24 9.05 2.96
CA GLU A 59 19.83 10.37 3.47
C GLU A 59 18.72 10.99 2.63
N GLU A 60 18.80 10.87 1.30
CA GLU A 60 17.76 11.33 0.38
C GLU A 60 16.44 10.58 0.58
N LEU A 61 16.52 9.25 0.79
CA LEU A 61 15.34 8.44 1.10
C LEU A 61 14.69 8.88 2.42
N GLU A 62 15.47 9.06 3.49
CA GLU A 62 14.95 9.49 4.79
C GLU A 62 14.33 10.89 4.75
N ALA A 63 14.96 11.81 4.00
CA ALA A 63 14.41 13.13 3.75
C ALA A 63 13.07 13.06 3.01
N PHE A 64 12.98 12.21 1.98
CA PHE A 64 11.73 11.97 1.24
C PHE A 64 10.64 11.39 2.15
N LEU A 65 10.92 10.35 2.93
CA LEU A 65 9.96 9.75 3.87
C LEU A 65 9.48 10.78 4.90
N THR A 66 10.37 11.64 5.38
CA THR A 66 10.03 12.73 6.30
C THR A 66 9.11 13.76 5.64
N GLN A 67 9.34 14.11 4.38
CA GLN A 67 8.47 15.02 3.62
C GLN A 67 7.06 14.43 3.45
N VAL A 68 6.96 13.15 3.07
CA VAL A 68 5.68 12.43 2.98
C VAL A 68 4.98 12.42 4.34
N TYR A 69 5.69 12.05 5.41
CA TYR A 69 5.16 12.05 6.78
C TYR A 69 4.55 13.41 7.13
N ARG A 70 5.29 14.50 6.93
CA ARG A 70 4.85 15.86 7.26
C ARG A 70 3.63 16.28 6.44
N ALA A 71 3.62 15.96 5.15
CA ALA A 71 2.52 16.31 4.25
C ALA A 71 1.20 15.64 4.66
N VAL A 72 1.26 14.41 5.16
CA VAL A 72 0.06 13.63 5.53
C VAL A 72 -0.35 13.88 6.99
N ALA A 73 0.62 13.92 7.92
CA ALA A 73 0.37 14.11 9.35
C ALA A 73 0.02 15.56 9.72
N GLY A 74 0.49 16.55 8.94
CA GLY A 74 0.26 17.97 9.20
C GLY A 74 -1.20 18.40 9.09
N ALA A 75 -1.45 19.68 9.39
CA ALA A 75 -2.78 20.31 9.32
C ALA A 75 -3.19 20.68 7.87
N ALA A 76 -2.80 19.88 6.88
CA ALA A 76 -3.14 20.10 5.49
C ALA A 76 -4.65 19.87 5.21
N PRO A 77 -5.24 20.62 4.27
CA PRO A 77 -6.59 20.34 3.78
C PRO A 77 -6.78 18.89 3.35
N LEU A 78 -8.01 18.37 3.51
CA LEU A 78 -8.33 16.99 3.15
C LEU A 78 -7.97 16.65 1.69
N LYS A 79 -8.22 17.56 0.75
CA LYS A 79 -7.89 17.39 -0.67
C LYS A 79 -6.39 17.09 -0.86
N ASP A 80 -5.54 17.82 -0.17
CA ASP A 80 -4.08 17.71 -0.30
C ASP A 80 -3.59 16.40 0.29
N LYS A 81 -4.14 15.99 1.44
CA LYS A 81 -3.88 14.65 2.02
C LYS A 81 -4.26 13.53 1.06
N LEU A 82 -5.43 13.63 0.43
CA LEU A 82 -5.87 12.65 -0.56
C LEU A 82 -4.95 12.62 -1.79
N ASN A 83 -4.47 13.78 -2.24
CA ASN A 83 -3.54 13.88 -3.36
C ASN A 83 -2.18 13.23 -3.03
N VAL A 84 -1.65 13.50 -1.84
CA VAL A 84 -0.40 12.88 -1.37
C VAL A 84 -0.55 11.37 -1.23
N LEU A 85 -1.66 10.89 -0.65
CA LEU A 85 -1.92 9.45 -0.53
C LEU A 85 -2.13 8.78 -1.89
N ALA A 86 -2.78 9.44 -2.86
CA ALA A 86 -2.93 8.92 -4.22
C ALA A 86 -1.59 8.81 -4.95
N TYR A 87 -0.69 9.80 -4.77
CA TYR A 87 0.70 9.69 -5.21
C TYR A 87 1.41 8.51 -4.52
N PHE A 88 1.27 8.41 -3.20
CA PHE A 88 1.94 7.38 -2.39
C PHE A 88 1.56 5.95 -2.79
N GLU A 89 0.30 5.71 -3.17
CA GLU A 89 -0.15 4.43 -3.71
C GLU A 89 0.68 3.97 -4.93
N THR A 90 1.14 4.90 -5.77
CA THR A 90 1.94 4.56 -6.97
C THR A 90 3.30 3.95 -6.62
N LEU A 91 3.78 4.15 -5.39
CA LEU A 91 5.05 3.61 -4.89
C LEU A 91 4.88 2.25 -4.20
N CYS A 92 3.67 1.85 -3.84
CA CYS A 92 3.42 0.66 -3.01
C CYS A 92 3.35 -0.67 -3.80
N GLY A 93 3.58 -0.65 -5.11
CA GLY A 93 3.38 -1.81 -6.00
C GLY A 93 4.56 -2.80 -6.08
N ASP A 94 5.67 -2.51 -5.40
CA ASP A 94 6.89 -3.31 -5.41
C ASP A 94 7.23 -3.80 -3.98
N THR A 95 7.79 -5.00 -3.87
CA THR A 95 8.11 -5.62 -2.57
C THR A 95 9.19 -4.84 -1.80
N THR A 96 10.26 -4.42 -2.48
CA THR A 96 11.33 -3.64 -1.85
C THR A 96 10.80 -2.29 -1.41
N ALA A 97 10.03 -1.64 -2.28
CA ALA A 97 9.36 -0.38 -1.95
C ALA A 97 8.44 -0.52 -0.73
N ALA A 98 7.58 -1.53 -0.69
CA ALA A 98 6.64 -1.74 0.41
C ALA A 98 7.33 -1.95 1.76
N ASN A 99 8.45 -2.67 1.80
CA ASN A 99 9.24 -2.86 3.01
C ASN A 99 9.88 -1.57 3.54
N VAL A 100 10.28 -0.65 2.65
CA VAL A 100 10.81 0.66 3.06
C VAL A 100 9.68 1.57 3.54
N LEU A 101 8.61 1.61 2.78
CA LEU A 101 7.45 2.46 3.02
C LEU A 101 6.60 2.00 4.21
N SER A 102 6.77 0.75 4.67
CA SER A 102 6.03 0.21 5.83
C SER A 102 6.32 0.95 7.14
N SER A 103 7.42 1.70 7.20
CA SER A 103 7.73 2.61 8.30
C SER A 103 6.63 3.67 8.55
N LEU A 104 5.85 4.02 7.52
CA LEU A 104 4.74 4.97 7.63
C LEU A 104 3.39 4.31 7.95
N THR A 105 3.27 2.98 7.94
CA THR A 105 1.99 2.29 8.12
C THR A 105 1.36 2.57 9.49
N VAL A 106 2.18 2.68 10.55
CA VAL A 106 1.69 3.02 11.91
C VAL A 106 1.01 4.40 11.92
N LEU A 107 1.57 5.39 11.22
CA LEU A 107 0.93 6.69 11.03
C LEU A 107 -0.42 6.54 10.33
N PHE A 108 -0.48 5.77 9.24
CA PHE A 108 -1.71 5.59 8.48
C PHE A 108 -2.80 4.89 9.28
N VAL A 109 -2.47 3.88 10.09
CA VAL A 109 -3.42 3.22 11.01
C VAL A 109 -3.95 4.22 12.03
N ARG A 110 -3.06 5.03 12.64
CA ARG A 110 -3.48 6.08 13.59
C ARG A 110 -4.39 7.10 12.93
N MET A 111 -4.10 7.50 11.70
CA MET A 111 -4.96 8.42 10.96
C MET A 111 -6.31 7.79 10.61
N LEU A 112 -6.32 6.51 10.19
CA LEU A 112 -7.52 5.79 9.82
C LEU A 112 -8.49 5.71 10.99
N ARG A 113 -7.99 5.41 12.18
CA ARG A 113 -8.77 5.40 13.43
C ARG A 113 -9.49 6.74 13.70
N ASN A 114 -8.84 7.85 13.36
CA ASN A 114 -9.37 9.19 13.61
C ASN A 114 -10.08 9.82 12.39
N ALA A 115 -10.04 9.16 11.23
CA ALA A 115 -10.57 9.71 10.00
C ALA A 115 -12.10 9.75 10.07
N LYS A 116 -12.67 10.94 9.91
CA LYS A 116 -14.13 11.15 9.82
C LYS A 116 -14.64 11.10 8.38
N ALA A 117 -13.81 11.54 7.43
CA ALA A 117 -14.17 11.59 6.02
C ALA A 117 -14.10 10.18 5.38
N PRO A 118 -15.19 9.66 4.77
CA PRO A 118 -15.20 8.34 4.14
C PRO A 118 -14.14 8.20 3.04
N THR A 119 -13.92 9.25 2.24
CA THR A 119 -12.89 9.27 1.18
C THR A 119 -11.48 9.09 1.72
N LEU A 120 -11.19 9.66 2.90
CA LEU A 120 -9.90 9.47 3.57
C LEU A 120 -9.76 8.05 4.11
N ARG A 121 -10.83 7.49 4.69
CA ARG A 121 -10.85 6.09 5.15
C ARG A 121 -10.53 5.13 4.01
N ILE A 122 -11.26 5.25 2.90
CA ILE A 122 -11.06 4.43 1.70
C ILE A 122 -9.60 4.51 1.23
N ARG A 123 -9.06 5.73 1.12
CA ARG A 123 -7.69 5.93 0.64
C ARG A 123 -6.63 5.37 1.59
N LEU A 124 -6.78 5.60 2.90
CA LEU A 124 -5.87 5.05 3.90
C LEU A 124 -5.93 3.52 3.94
N SER A 125 -7.12 2.94 3.91
CA SER A 125 -7.31 1.48 3.86
C SER A 125 -6.67 0.87 2.59
N SER A 126 -6.80 1.53 1.44
CA SER A 126 -6.16 1.13 0.18
C SER A 126 -4.63 1.11 0.31
N VAL A 127 -4.02 2.21 0.78
CA VAL A 127 -2.57 2.29 1.01
C VAL A 127 -2.09 1.21 1.99
N ILE A 128 -2.77 1.07 3.13
CA ILE A 128 -2.43 0.06 4.15
C ILE A 128 -2.50 -1.34 3.54
N GLY A 129 -3.55 -1.64 2.77
CA GLY A 129 -3.72 -2.93 2.11
C GLY A 129 -2.61 -3.23 1.09
N LEU A 130 -2.20 -2.23 0.30
CA LEU A 130 -1.10 -2.38 -0.65
C LEU A 130 0.24 -2.64 0.06
N LEU A 131 0.54 -1.88 1.11
CA LEU A 131 1.75 -2.09 1.91
C LEU A 131 1.78 -3.49 2.54
N VAL A 132 0.71 -3.91 3.21
CA VAL A 132 0.63 -5.24 3.83
C VAL A 132 0.70 -6.37 2.79
N ARG A 133 0.13 -6.16 1.60
CA ARG A 133 0.17 -7.14 0.51
C ARG A 133 1.58 -7.39 -0.01
N HIS A 134 2.38 -6.34 -0.14
CA HIS A 134 3.68 -6.39 -0.80
C HIS A 134 4.85 -6.48 0.19
N ALA A 135 4.66 -6.07 1.44
CA ALA A 135 5.67 -6.20 2.48
C ALA A 135 5.93 -7.68 2.81
N THR A 136 7.20 -8.04 2.92
CA THR A 136 7.63 -9.38 3.35
C THR A 136 7.73 -9.49 4.86
N TYR A 137 7.71 -8.36 5.56
CA TYR A 137 7.81 -8.29 7.01
C TYR A 137 6.82 -7.28 7.57
N ILE A 138 6.12 -7.67 8.62
CA ILE A 138 5.24 -6.80 9.40
C ILE A 138 5.88 -6.60 10.76
N THR A 139 6.14 -5.34 11.12
CA THR A 139 6.78 -5.01 12.39
C THR A 139 5.86 -5.32 13.57
N ASP A 140 6.45 -5.71 14.71
CA ASP A 140 5.71 -5.90 15.97
C ASP A 140 5.00 -4.60 16.41
N GLU A 141 5.61 -3.45 16.14
CA GLU A 141 4.98 -2.14 16.37
C GLU A 141 3.67 -2.00 15.58
N LEU A 142 3.65 -2.38 14.30
CA LEU A 142 2.43 -2.35 13.50
C LEU A 142 1.39 -3.34 14.03
N ALA A 143 1.79 -4.55 14.42
CA ALA A 143 0.88 -5.53 15.00
C ALA A 143 0.20 -5.02 16.28
N LYS A 144 0.95 -4.30 17.13
CA LYS A 144 0.46 -3.69 18.38
C LYS A 144 -0.51 -2.51 18.17
N THR A 145 -0.63 -1.97 16.96
CA THR A 145 -1.59 -0.87 16.69
C THR A 145 -3.06 -1.30 16.74
N GLY A 146 -3.34 -2.61 16.82
CA GLY A 146 -4.71 -3.13 16.68
C GLY A 146 -5.26 -2.91 15.26
N ILE A 147 -4.39 -3.03 14.25
CA ILE A 147 -4.73 -2.76 12.84
C ILE A 147 -5.99 -3.51 12.37
N LEU A 148 -6.17 -4.76 12.81
CA LEU A 148 -7.35 -5.56 12.46
C LEU A 148 -8.63 -4.98 13.03
N ASP A 149 -8.61 -4.54 14.30
CA ASP A 149 -9.76 -3.90 14.94
C ASP A 149 -10.10 -2.58 14.26
N VAL A 150 -9.09 -1.77 13.92
CA VAL A 150 -9.28 -0.50 13.21
C VAL A 150 -9.88 -0.73 11.83
N LEU A 151 -9.39 -1.72 11.07
CA LEU A 151 -9.93 -2.06 9.76
C LEU A 151 -11.37 -2.59 9.88
N ALA A 152 -11.68 -3.42 10.87
CA ALA A 152 -13.01 -3.94 11.10
C ALA A 152 -14.01 -2.84 11.50
N GLU A 153 -13.58 -1.88 12.31
CA GLU A 153 -14.41 -0.73 12.71
C GLU A 153 -14.76 0.16 11.52
N VAL A 154 -13.83 0.37 10.58
CA VAL A 154 -14.05 1.19 9.39
C VAL A 154 -15.07 0.59 8.41
N LEU A 155 -15.32 -0.72 8.49
CA LEU A 155 -16.31 -1.43 7.67
C LEU A 155 -17.75 -1.34 8.23
N ARG A 156 -17.91 -0.88 9.48
CA ARG A 156 -19.22 -0.69 10.12
C ARG A 156 -19.80 0.69 9.77
#